data_AF-A0A4Y2MNI9-F1
#
_entry.id   AF-A0A4Y2MNI9-F1
#
_cell.length_a   1.000
_cell.length_b   1.000
_cell.length_c   1.000
_cell.angle_alpha   90.00
_cell.angle_beta   90.00
_cell.angle_gamma   90.00
#
_symmetry.space_group_name_H-M   'P 1'
#
loop_
_entity.id
_entity.type
_entity.pdbx_description
1 polymer ?
#
loop_
_entity_poly.entity_id
_entity_poly.type
_entity_poly.pdbx_seq_one_letter_code
_entity_poly.pdbx_strand_id
1 'polypeptide(L)'
;YHATGGPLTVMKPRYTAEVKGPLEEAAEELGYEIVDSNGAYQTGFDEFQATMRDSQRCSTAKAYLVPAENRTNLDIIGDAHVRRRTISMQDGDKTSNSTPSRGSKRVLEIKGSRSNPQTTDFIK
;
A
#
# COMPACT_ATOMS: atom_id res chain seq x y z
N TYR A 1 -2.46 -4.58 -18.92
CA TYR A 1 -2.77 -3.76 -17.74
C TYR A 1 -2.71 -4.56 -16.44
N HIS A 2 -2.86 -5.89 -16.49
CA HIS A 2 -2.70 -6.78 -15.33
C HIS A 2 -1.37 -7.52 -15.34
N ALA A 3 -0.92 -7.93 -14.16
CA ALA A 3 0.26 -8.76 -13.96
C ALA A 3 -0.04 -9.89 -12.97
N THR A 4 0.70 -10.99 -13.08
CA THR A 4 0.60 -12.15 -12.19
C THR A 4 1.94 -12.41 -11.49
N GLY A 5 1.92 -13.20 -10.42
CA GLY A 5 3.12 -13.54 -9.63
C GLY A 5 3.48 -12.52 -8.53
N GLY A 6 2.79 -11.39 -8.47
CA GLY A 6 2.92 -10.43 -7.37
C GLY A 6 2.30 -10.94 -6.06
N PRO A 7 2.76 -10.46 -4.91
CA PRO A 7 2.28 -10.91 -3.60
C PRO A 7 0.93 -10.29 -3.20
N LEU A 8 0.44 -9.26 -3.89
CA LEU A 8 -0.90 -8.70 -3.67
C LEU A 8 -1.88 -9.35 -4.64
N THR A 9 -2.86 -10.07 -4.11
CA THR A 9 -3.85 -10.77 -4.94
C THR A 9 -5.04 -9.87 -5.17
N VAL A 10 -5.45 -9.75 -6.44
CA VAL A 10 -6.66 -9.08 -6.89
C VAL A 10 -7.54 -10.12 -7.57
N MET A 11 -8.81 -10.16 -7.21
CA MET A 11 -9.78 -11.07 -7.80
C MET A 11 -11.19 -10.50 -7.75
N LYS A 12 -12.06 -11.01 -8.60
CA LYS A 12 -13.51 -10.80 -8.50
C LYS A 12 -14.06 -11.60 -7.31
N PRO A 13 -14.94 -11.03 -6.49
CA PRO A 13 -15.57 -11.79 -5.42
C PRO A 13 -16.40 -12.95 -5.96
N ARG A 14 -16.49 -14.02 -5.17
CA ARG A 14 -17.30 -15.20 -5.53
C ARG A 14 -18.79 -14.98 -5.29
N TYR A 15 -19.15 -14.07 -4.39
CA TYR A 15 -20.54 -13.71 -4.16
C TYR A 15 -21.03 -12.85 -5.33
N THR A 16 -22.13 -13.30 -5.95
CA THR A 16 -22.83 -12.56 -7.00
C THR A 16 -24.16 -12.10 -6.43
N ALA A 17 -24.34 -10.78 -6.34
CA ALA A 17 -25.61 -10.20 -5.92
C ALA A 17 -26.66 -10.37 -7.02
N GLU A 18 -27.91 -10.60 -6.65
CA GLU A 18 -29.03 -10.74 -7.60
C GLU A 18 -29.22 -9.50 -8.47
N VAL A 19 -28.87 -8.32 -7.95
CA VAL A 19 -28.95 -7.04 -8.69
C VAL A 19 -27.87 -6.90 -9.77
N LYS A 20 -26.83 -7.74 -9.77
CA LYS A 20 -25.70 -7.60 -10.70
C LYS A 20 -26.17 -7.72 -12.15
N GLY A 21 -26.88 -8.79 -12.49
CA GLY A 21 -27.39 -9.04 -13.86
C GLY A 21 -28.31 -7.93 -14.35
N PRO A 22 -29.38 -7.58 -13.60
CA PRO A 22 -30.27 -6.46 -13.96
C PRO A 22 -29.55 -5.12 -14.11
N LEU A 23 -28.48 -4.88 -13.34
CA LEU A 23 -27.70 -3.64 -13.45
C LEU A 23 -26.83 -3.62 -14.72
N GLU A 24 -26.24 -4.76 -15.08
CA GLU A 24 -25.46 -4.92 -16.32
C GLU A 24 -26.38 -4.78 -17.55
N GLU A 25 -27.55 -5.42 -17.55
CA GLU A 25 -28.56 -5.29 -18.61
C GLU A 25 -29.03 -3.84 -18.77
N ALA A 26 -29.38 -3.16 -17.67
CA ALA A 26 -29.80 -1.75 -17.73
C ALA A 26 -28.67 -0.82 -18.21
N ALA A 27 -27.42 -1.13 -17.90
CA ALA A 27 -26.27 -0.37 -18.41
C ALA A 27 -26.12 -0.52 -19.92
N GLU A 28 -26.26 -1.73 -20.44
CA GLU A 28 -26.22 -2.02 -21.87
C GLU A 28 -27.40 -1.37 -22.62
N GLU A 29 -28.61 -1.41 -22.06
CA GLU A 29 -29.79 -0.73 -22.64
C GLU A 29 -29.62 0.79 -22.74
N LEU A 30 -28.88 1.39 -21.80
CA LEU A 30 -28.53 2.81 -21.82
C LEU A 30 -27.34 3.13 -22.75
N GLY A 31 -26.77 2.11 -23.41
CA GLY A 31 -25.65 2.24 -24.33
C GLY A 31 -24.28 2.32 -23.67
N TYR A 32 -24.16 1.91 -22.40
CA TYR A 32 -22.86 1.79 -21.74
C TYR A 32 -22.24 0.42 -22.01
N GLU A 33 -20.92 0.42 -22.22
CA GLU A 33 -20.15 -0.82 -22.32
C GLU A 33 -19.77 -1.33 -20.92
N ILE A 34 -19.78 -2.65 -20.76
CA ILE A 34 -19.16 -3.31 -19.61
C ILE A 34 -17.66 -3.49 -19.91
N VAL A 35 -16.82 -2.77 -19.16
CA VAL A 35 -15.36 -2.71 -19.36
C VAL A 35 -14.62 -3.18 -18.12
N ASP A 36 -13.32 -3.43 -18.26
CA ASP A 36 -12.41 -3.56 -17.12
C ASP A 36 -11.84 -2.18 -16.80
N SER A 37 -12.25 -1.58 -15.69
CA SER A 37 -11.82 -0.22 -15.30
C SER A 37 -10.31 -0.10 -15.08
N ASN A 38 -9.63 -1.21 -14.79
CA ASN A 38 -8.18 -1.29 -14.64
C ASN A 38 -7.48 -1.68 -15.97
N GLY A 39 -8.23 -1.74 -17.07
CA GLY A 39 -7.77 -2.07 -18.40
C GLY A 39 -7.33 -0.86 -19.21
N ALA A 40 -7.49 -0.96 -20.53
CA ALA A 40 -7.12 0.11 -21.45
C ALA A 40 -8.03 1.33 -21.34
N TYR A 41 -9.32 1.10 -21.09
CA TYR A 41 -10.37 2.09 -21.06
C TYR A 41 -11.03 2.09 -19.67
N GLN A 42 -11.15 3.27 -19.08
CA GLN A 42 -11.66 3.44 -17.72
C GLN A 42 -13.14 3.86 -17.68
N THR A 43 -13.71 4.21 -18.83
CA THR A 43 -15.08 4.70 -18.96
C THR A 43 -16.00 3.55 -19.35
N GLY A 44 -17.01 3.29 -18.52
CA GLY A 44 -18.00 2.23 -18.71
C GLY A 44 -18.49 1.72 -17.36
N PHE A 45 -19.33 0.69 -17.39
CA PHE A 45 -19.66 -0.09 -16.20
C PHE A 45 -18.60 -1.15 -16.00
N ASP A 46 -18.21 -1.44 -14.75
CA ASP A 46 -17.11 -2.34 -14.46
C ASP A 46 -17.54 -3.47 -13.53
N GLU A 47 -17.08 -4.68 -13.85
CA GLU A 47 -17.19 -5.79 -12.92
C GLU A 47 -16.08 -5.66 -11.87
N PHE A 48 -16.48 -5.16 -10.69
CA PHE A 48 -15.53 -4.77 -9.67
C PHE A 48 -14.58 -5.89 -9.25
N GLN A 49 -13.31 -5.50 -9.10
CA GLN A 49 -12.25 -6.34 -8.57
C GLN A 49 -11.93 -5.90 -7.14
N ALA A 50 -11.51 -6.83 -6.29
CA ALA A 50 -11.11 -6.53 -4.92
C ALA A 50 -9.77 -7.18 -4.57
N THR A 51 -9.01 -6.52 -3.69
CA THR A 51 -7.78 -7.06 -3.12
C THR A 51 -8.11 -8.17 -2.12
N MET A 52 -8.22 -9.40 -2.63
CA MET A 52 -8.65 -10.57 -1.87
C MET A 52 -7.82 -11.80 -2.24
N ARG A 53 -7.69 -12.71 -1.28
CA ARG A 53 -7.12 -14.05 -1.44
C ARG A 53 -7.96 -15.00 -0.61
N ASP A 54 -8.39 -16.11 -1.20
CA ASP A 54 -9.22 -17.13 -0.53
C ASP A 54 -10.49 -16.52 0.12
N SER A 55 -11.15 -15.62 -0.61
CA SER A 55 -12.34 -14.87 -0.16
C SER A 55 -12.15 -14.01 1.10
N GLN A 56 -10.90 -13.75 1.49
CA GLN A 56 -10.56 -12.85 2.59
C GLN A 56 -9.80 -11.63 2.07
N ARG A 57 -9.87 -10.53 2.83
CA ARG A 57 -9.09 -9.32 2.53
C ARG A 57 -7.60 -9.65 2.44
N CYS A 58 -6.97 -9.24 1.34
CA CYS A 58 -5.53 -9.28 1.16
C CYS A 58 -4.97 -7.87 1.36
N SER A 59 -4.61 -7.53 2.60
CA SER A 59 -3.98 -6.23 2.91
C SER A 59 -2.52 -6.20 2.45
N THR A 60 -1.93 -5.01 2.36
CA THR A 60 -0.48 -4.85 2.10
C THR A 60 0.37 -5.55 3.16
N ALA A 61 -0.06 -5.55 4.43
CA ALA A 61 0.60 -6.30 5.49
C ALA A 61 0.55 -7.82 5.24
N LYS A 62 -0.62 -8.37 4.89
CA LYS A 62 -0.78 -9.81 4.60
C LYS A 62 -0.02 -10.22 3.33
N ALA A 63 0.06 -9.34 2.34
CA ALA A 63 0.77 -9.57 1.09
C ALA A 63 2.29 -9.53 1.28
N TYR A 64 2.83 -8.50 1.96
CA TYR A 64 4.26 -8.21 1.96
C TYR A 64 4.96 -8.45 3.30
N LEU A 65 4.30 -8.17 4.43
CA LEU A 65 4.94 -8.23 5.75
C LEU A 65 4.87 -9.63 6.34
N VAL A 66 3.69 -10.26 6.35
CA VAL A 66 3.50 -11.61 6.94
C VAL A 66 4.46 -12.64 6.34
N PRO A 67 4.66 -12.74 5.00
CA PRO A 67 5.62 -13.70 4.46
C PRO A 67 7.09 -13.42 4.80
N ALA A 68 7.40 -12.21 5.29
CA ALA A 68 8.75 -11.75 5.58
C ALA A 68 9.02 -11.56 7.09
N GLU A 69 8.04 -11.84 7.95
CA GLU A 69 8.06 -11.49 9.38
C GLU A 69 9.21 -12.14 10.17
N ASN A 70 9.71 -13.28 9.71
CA ASN A 70 10.78 -14.03 10.36
C ASN A 70 12.20 -13.64 9.87
N ARG A 71 12.33 -12.62 9.02
CA ARG A 71 13.64 -12.17 8.54
C ARG A 71 14.36 -11.40 9.65
N THR A 72 15.59 -11.77 9.96
CA THR A 72 16.40 -11.16 11.04
C THR A 72 16.74 -9.69 10.82
N ASN A 73 16.52 -9.17 9.60
CA ASN A 73 16.74 -7.78 9.24
C ASN A 73 15.44 -6.95 9.16
N LEU A 74 14.30 -7.47 9.65
CA LEU A 74 13.01 -6.80 9.66
C LEU A 74 12.37 -6.89 11.05
N ASP A 75 12.22 -5.74 11.71
CA ASP A 75 11.45 -5.61 12.95
C ASP A 75 10.05 -5.07 12.65
N ILE A 76 9.00 -5.79 13.06
CA ILE A 76 7.60 -5.36 12.91
C ILE A 76 7.04 -5.08 14.30
N ILE A 77 6.68 -3.83 14.56
CA ILE A 77 6.13 -3.39 15.85
C ILE A 77 4.69 -2.90 15.63
N GLY A 78 3.72 -3.66 16.15
CA GLY A 78 2.32 -3.26 16.20
C GLY A 78 2.06 -2.21 17.28
N ASP A 79 0.93 -1.50 17.17
CA ASP A 79 0.42 -0.54 18.18
C ASP A 79 1.41 0.58 18.60
N ALA A 80 2.43 0.84 17.78
CA ALA A 80 3.43 1.86 18.04
C ALA A 80 3.08 3.18 17.35
N HIS A 81 2.49 4.12 18.10
CA HIS A 81 2.23 5.46 17.58
C HIS A 81 3.48 6.34 17.66
N VAL A 82 4.01 6.77 16.51
CA VAL A 82 5.18 7.65 16.45
C VAL A 82 4.80 9.05 16.96
N ARG A 83 5.34 9.42 18.13
CA ARG A 83 5.07 10.72 18.79
C ARG A 83 6.00 11.84 18.35
N ARG A 84 7.29 11.54 18.19
CA ARG A 84 8.33 12.53 17.88
C ARG A 84 9.47 11.84 17.14
N ARG A 85 10.00 12.49 16.11
CA ARG A 85 11.28 12.11 15.52
C ARG A 85 12.38 12.95 16.14
N THR A 86 13.46 12.31 16.57
CA THR A 86 14.67 13.01 17.02
C THR A 86 15.63 13.06 15.83
N ILE A 87 16.08 14.25 15.45
CA ILE A 87 17.08 14.45 14.41
C ILE A 87 18.38 14.85 15.11
N SER A 88 19.40 14.01 15.06
CA SER A 88 20.76 14.38 15.48
C SER A 88 21.52 14.92 14.28
N MET A 89 21.87 16.20 14.32
CA MET A 89 22.83 16.79 13.39
C MET A 89 24.21 16.24 13.76
N GLN A 90 24.88 15.58 12.83
CA GLN A 90 26.33 15.35 12.97
C GLN A 90 27.00 16.60 12.38
N ASP A 91 27.45 17.49 13.25
CA ASP A 91 28.31 18.60 12.83
C ASP A 91 29.57 17.99 12.22
N GLY A 92 29.81 18.34 10.95
CA GLY A 92 30.96 17.85 10.21
C GLY A 92 32.24 18.43 10.81
N ASP A 93 32.86 17.70 11.73
CA ASP A 93 34.25 17.92 12.09
C ASP A 93 35.11 17.61 10.85
N LYS A 94 35.52 18.68 10.17
CA LYS A 94 36.49 18.62 9.06
C LYS A 94 37.92 18.44 9.57
N THR A 95 38.18 17.56 10.53
CA THR A 95 39.55 17.25 10.95
C THR A 95 39.67 15.87 11.58
N SER A 96 39.61 14.80 10.77
CA SER A 96 40.49 13.62 10.88
C SER A 96 39.98 12.50 9.96
N ASN A 97 40.92 11.79 9.36
CA ASN A 97 40.69 10.56 8.60
C ASN A 97 39.98 9.52 9.49
N SER A 98 38.65 9.53 9.50
CA SER A 98 37.84 8.48 10.12
C SER A 98 37.20 7.64 9.01
N THR A 99 37.46 6.34 9.09
CA THR A 99 36.94 5.31 8.20
C THR A 99 35.41 5.38 8.17
N PRO A 100 34.75 5.36 6.99
CA PRO A 100 33.30 5.44 6.94
C PRO A 100 32.69 4.25 7.69
N SER A 101 31.94 4.53 8.76
CA SER A 101 31.28 3.49 9.54
C SER A 101 30.23 2.80 8.66
N ARG A 102 30.45 1.51 8.39
CA ARG A 102 29.53 0.61 7.69
C ARG A 102 28.26 0.44 8.54
N GLY A 103 27.31 1.36 8.46
CA GLY A 103 26.08 1.22 9.23
C GLY A 103 25.13 2.39 9.24
N SER A 104 25.03 3.19 8.19
CA SER A 104 24.00 4.23 8.12
C SER A 104 22.62 3.59 7.95
N LYS A 105 21.91 3.32 9.06
CA LYS A 105 20.49 2.97 9.04
C LYS A 105 19.72 4.17 8.48
N ARG A 106 19.15 4.04 7.28
CA ARG A 106 18.22 5.04 6.73
C ARG A 106 16.85 4.85 7.37
N VAL A 107 16.33 5.91 8.00
CA VAL A 107 14.99 5.91 8.59
C VAL A 107 14.00 6.42 7.55
N LEU A 108 13.04 5.57 7.17
CA LEU A 108 11.90 5.95 6.33
C LEU A 108 10.64 5.85 7.20
N GLU A 109 9.95 6.96 7.43
CA GLU A 109 8.61 6.94 8.03
C GLU A 109 7.58 7.12 6.93
N ILE A 110 6.61 6.21 6.89
CA ILE A 110 5.51 6.18 5.93
C ILE A 110 4.23 6.42 6.73
N LYS A 111 3.54 7.51 6.44
CA LYS A 111 2.29 7.91 7.10
C LYS A 111 1.19 8.10 6.05
N GLY A 112 -0.06 7.84 6.43
CA GLY A 112 -1.22 8.13 5.60
C GLY A 112 -1.48 9.64 5.48
N SER A 113 -2.19 10.06 4.43
CA SER A 113 -2.43 11.48 4.11
C SER A 113 -3.10 12.31 5.21
N ARG A 114 -3.79 11.67 6.17
CA ARG A 114 -4.46 12.32 7.31
C ARG A 114 -3.67 12.26 8.62
N SER A 115 -2.40 11.86 8.60
CA SER A 115 -1.59 11.82 9.83
C SER A 115 -1.36 13.22 10.41
N ASN A 116 -1.32 13.33 11.74
CA ASN A 116 -1.14 14.59 12.45
C ASN A 116 0.13 15.36 11.97
N PRO A 117 0.00 16.58 11.40
CA PRO A 117 1.14 17.36 10.90
C PRO A 117 2.14 17.76 11.99
N GLN A 118 1.77 17.69 13.27
CA GLN A 118 2.64 18.03 14.40
C GLN A 118 3.91 17.16 14.52
N THR A 119 4.06 16.08 13.74
CA THR A 119 5.32 15.30 13.74
C THR A 119 6.42 15.88 12.86
N THR A 120 6.11 16.86 11.99
CA THR A 120 7.08 17.53 11.10
C THR A 120 7.46 18.94 11.56
N ASP A 121 6.72 19.55 12.49
CA ASP A 121 6.72 21.01 12.69
C ASP A 121 7.60 21.51 13.87
N PHE A 122 8.69 20.83 14.18
CA PHE A 122 9.67 21.32 15.17
C PHE A 122 11.04 21.52 14.53
N ILE A 123 11.10 22.44 13.57
CA ILE A 123 12.34 23.11 13.14
C ILE A 123 12.00 24.60 13.07
N LYS A 124 12.31 25.32 14.16
CA LYS A 124 12.53 26.76 14.20
C LYS A 124 13.74 27.02 15.06
#